data_AF-A0A2M7V4W7-F1
#
_entry.id   AF-A0A2M7V4W7-F1
#
_cell.length_a   1.000
_cell.length_b   1.000
_cell.length_c   1.000
_cell.angle_alpha   90.00
_cell.angle_beta   90.00
_cell.angle_gamma   90.00
#
_symmetry.space_group_name_H-M   'P 1'
#
loop_
_entity.id
_entity.type
_entity.pdbx_description
1 polymer ?
#
loop_
_entity_poly.entity_id
_entity_poly.type
_entity_poly.pdbx_seq_one_letter_code
_entity_poly.pdbx_strand_id
1 'polypeptide(L)'
;MLYFFHQTYMLRKKSRKKKKKHQKKYIRRSVLMSPPFRWKLALIGISTSFVVVGIFFIIQRPEAAELPYDVRPERIDRYFAKNNMPLKGHGKTFVEAADTCGMDWRLLPAIAVRESSGGKHMQLNNPFGWGGAQIPFESIDDATRVVGQHLCGDEPDTAKWYSTTSTYEKLYRYNGTVISTYPAEVQWIMNQF
;
A
#
# COMPACT_ATOMS: atom_id res chain seq x y z
N MET A 1 3.65 -83.21 8.64
CA MET A 1 3.92 -81.80 8.23
C MET A 1 4.57 -81.66 6.83
N LEU A 2 4.78 -82.73 6.05
CA LEU A 2 5.38 -82.67 4.69
C LEU A 2 4.35 -82.68 3.53
N TYR A 3 3.13 -83.18 3.76
CA TYR A 3 2.07 -83.23 2.74
C TYR A 3 1.52 -81.84 2.35
N PHE A 4 1.42 -80.93 3.32
CA PHE A 4 0.95 -79.55 3.10
C PHE A 4 1.93 -78.68 2.30
N PHE A 5 3.24 -78.96 2.38
CA PHE A 5 4.25 -78.21 1.64
C PHE A 5 4.29 -78.57 0.15
N HIS A 6 4.00 -79.83 -0.19
CA HIS A 6 4.02 -80.25 -1.59
C HIS A 6 2.80 -79.72 -2.38
N GLN A 7 1.63 -79.68 -1.74
CA GLN A 7 0.38 -79.18 -2.35
C GLN A 7 0.44 -77.66 -2.61
N THR A 8 0.97 -76.89 -1.67
CA THR A 8 1.16 -75.43 -1.83
C THR A 8 2.19 -75.08 -2.90
N TYR A 9 3.28 -75.85 -3.01
CA TYR A 9 4.28 -75.68 -4.08
C TYR A 9 3.70 -75.92 -5.48
N MET A 10 2.90 -76.99 -5.66
CA MET A 10 2.29 -77.32 -6.95
C MET A 10 1.23 -76.29 -7.40
N LEU A 11 0.43 -75.76 -6.47
CA LEU A 11 -0.55 -74.70 -6.76
C LEU A 11 0.14 -73.39 -7.18
N ARG A 12 1.26 -73.03 -6.54
CA ARG A 12 2.05 -71.83 -6.89
C ARG A 12 2.70 -71.95 -8.28
N LYS A 13 3.11 -73.15 -8.70
CA LYS A 13 3.72 -73.39 -10.02
C LYS A 13 2.68 -73.31 -11.16
N LYS A 14 1.45 -73.83 -10.96
CA LYS A 14 0.34 -73.70 -11.93
C LYS A 14 -0.11 -72.24 -12.09
N SER A 15 -0.21 -71.49 -10.99
CA SER A 15 -0.52 -70.05 -10.99
C SER A 15 0.50 -69.22 -11.80
N ARG A 16 1.80 -69.47 -11.60
CA ARG A 16 2.88 -68.80 -12.36
C ARG A 16 2.86 -69.11 -13.86
N LYS A 17 2.56 -70.35 -14.26
CA LYS A 17 2.42 -70.71 -15.70
C LYS A 17 1.22 -70.02 -16.34
N LYS A 18 0.08 -69.90 -15.64
CA LYS A 18 -1.13 -69.20 -16.13
C LYS A 18 -0.86 -67.70 -16.33
N LYS A 19 -0.20 -67.03 -15.36
CA LYS A 19 0.20 -65.61 -15.49
C LYS A 19 1.16 -65.37 -16.66
N LYS A 20 2.19 -66.21 -16.85
CA LYS A 20 3.13 -66.07 -17.99
C LYS A 20 2.44 -66.26 -19.35
N LYS A 21 1.46 -67.17 -19.45
CA LYS A 21 0.68 -67.38 -20.69
C LYS A 21 -0.26 -66.20 -20.97
N HIS A 22 -0.84 -65.60 -19.92
CA HIS A 22 -1.67 -64.41 -20.05
C HIS A 22 -0.86 -63.17 -20.43
N GLN A 23 0.33 -62.99 -19.84
CA GLN A 23 1.22 -61.86 -20.14
C GLN A 23 1.78 -61.93 -21.57
N LYS A 24 2.13 -63.12 -22.07
CA LYS A 24 2.52 -63.31 -23.48
C LYS A 24 1.40 -63.00 -24.49
N LYS A 25 0.12 -63.06 -24.10
CA LYS A 25 -1.01 -62.76 -24.98
C LYS A 25 -1.21 -61.25 -25.20
N TYR A 26 -0.75 -60.40 -24.27
CA TYR A 26 -0.85 -58.94 -24.37
C TYR A 26 0.37 -58.27 -25.01
N ILE A 27 1.46 -59.00 -25.23
CA ILE A 27 2.63 -58.51 -25.98
C ILE A 27 2.51 -59.01 -27.42
N ARG A 28 1.51 -58.51 -28.14
CA ARG A 28 1.40 -58.64 -29.59
C ARG A 28 1.24 -57.24 -30.17
N ARG A 29 2.37 -56.68 -30.61
CA ARG A 29 2.53 -55.55 -31.54
C ARG A 29 1.77 -54.26 -31.18
N SER A 30 2.35 -53.45 -30.30
CA SER A 30 2.32 -51.99 -30.53
C SER A 30 3.48 -51.66 -31.45
N VAL A 31 3.24 -51.72 -32.77
CA VAL A 31 4.12 -51.07 -33.74
C VAL A 31 4.10 -49.60 -33.36
N LEU A 32 5.26 -49.08 -32.97
CA LEU A 32 5.47 -47.66 -32.71
C LEU A 32 5.29 -46.93 -34.05
N MET A 33 4.06 -46.63 -34.42
CA MET A 33 3.79 -45.74 -35.55
C MET A 33 4.27 -44.36 -35.10
N SER A 34 5.38 -43.91 -35.67
CA SER A 34 5.75 -42.50 -35.62
C SER A 34 4.57 -41.68 -36.16
N PRO A 35 4.14 -40.61 -35.45
CA PRO A 35 2.99 -39.82 -35.87
C PRO A 35 3.25 -39.26 -37.28
N PRO A 36 2.24 -39.26 -38.17
CA PRO A 36 2.43 -38.79 -39.54
C PRO A 36 2.91 -37.33 -39.53
N PHE A 37 3.85 -36.99 -40.41
CA PHE A 37 4.57 -35.70 -40.49
C PHE A 37 3.68 -34.45 -40.34
N ARG A 38 2.40 -34.56 -40.74
CA ARG A 38 1.37 -33.53 -40.59
C ARG A 38 1.10 -33.08 -39.13
N TRP A 39 1.36 -33.93 -38.14
CA TRP A 39 1.20 -33.61 -36.72
C TRP A 39 2.38 -32.85 -36.12
N LYS A 40 3.57 -32.90 -36.76
CA LYS A 40 4.73 -32.12 -36.31
C LYS A 40 4.57 -30.62 -36.58
N LEU A 41 3.79 -30.25 -37.60
CA LEU A 41 3.52 -28.85 -37.96
C LEU A 41 2.47 -28.19 -37.03
N ALA A 42 1.51 -28.96 -36.52
CA ALA A 42 0.45 -28.44 -35.63
C ALA A 42 0.98 -27.99 -34.25
N LEU A 43 2.03 -28.65 -33.73
CA LEU A 43 2.64 -28.29 -32.43
C LEU A 43 3.48 -27.01 -32.49
N ILE A 44 4.06 -26.69 -33.66
CA ILE A 44 4.85 -25.45 -33.88
C ILE A 44 3.92 -24.23 -33.91
N GLY A 45 2.70 -24.35 -34.45
CA GLY A 45 1.71 -23.27 -34.47
C GLY A 45 1.17 -22.89 -33.08
N ILE A 46 1.06 -23.85 -32.17
CA ILE A 46 0.58 -23.59 -30.80
C ILE A 46 1.67 -22.90 -29.97
N SER A 47 2.93 -23.34 -30.06
CA SER A 47 4.01 -22.73 -29.29
C SER A 47 4.35 -21.32 -29.78
N THR A 48 4.29 -21.06 -31.09
CA THR A 48 4.47 -19.71 -31.65
C THR A 48 3.37 -18.77 -31.18
N SER A 49 2.12 -19.26 -31.06
CA SER A 49 1.00 -18.46 -30.55
C SER A 49 1.18 -18.05 -29.08
N PHE A 50 1.64 -18.95 -28.20
CA PHE A 50 1.96 -18.59 -26.81
C PHE A 50 3.11 -17.60 -26.70
N VAL A 51 4.12 -17.70 -27.57
CA VAL A 51 5.25 -16.76 -27.62
C VAL A 51 4.77 -15.38 -28.09
N VAL A 52 3.91 -15.30 -29.11
CA VAL A 52 3.36 -14.03 -29.61
C VAL A 52 2.43 -13.38 -28.59
N VAL A 53 1.56 -14.14 -27.93
CA VAL A 53 0.69 -13.65 -26.85
C VAL A 53 1.52 -13.21 -25.63
N GLY A 54 2.56 -13.97 -25.27
CA GLY A 54 3.49 -13.60 -24.20
C GLY A 54 4.26 -12.31 -24.51
N ILE A 55 4.77 -12.17 -25.73
CA ILE A 55 5.42 -10.94 -26.20
C ILE A 55 4.42 -9.77 -26.22
N PHE A 56 3.19 -9.98 -26.68
CA PHE A 56 2.13 -8.97 -26.65
C PHE A 56 1.81 -8.53 -25.21
N PHE A 57 1.73 -9.45 -24.25
CA PHE A 57 1.57 -9.13 -22.82
C PHE A 57 2.77 -8.40 -22.21
N ILE A 58 3.99 -8.67 -22.69
CA ILE A 58 5.20 -7.94 -22.27
C ILE A 58 5.21 -6.53 -22.86
N ILE A 59 4.80 -6.35 -24.13
CA ILE A 59 4.73 -5.05 -24.83
C ILE A 59 3.56 -4.20 -24.33
N GLN A 60 2.43 -4.82 -23.95
CA GLN A 60 1.27 -4.16 -23.37
C GLN A 60 1.36 -4.00 -21.84
N ARG A 61 2.48 -4.34 -21.20
CA ARG A 61 2.65 -3.91 -19.81
C ARG A 61 2.66 -2.39 -19.83
N PRO A 62 1.71 -1.70 -19.19
CA PRO A 62 1.90 -0.28 -18.95
C PRO A 62 3.22 -0.16 -18.19
N GLU A 63 4.17 0.54 -18.81
CA GLU A 63 5.38 0.99 -18.17
C GLU A 63 4.98 1.53 -16.81
N ALA A 64 5.59 0.98 -15.74
CA ALA A 64 5.14 1.12 -14.37
C ALA A 64 4.59 2.53 -14.13
N ALA A 65 3.29 2.65 -13.92
CA ALA A 65 2.63 3.94 -13.78
C ALA A 65 3.38 4.72 -12.70
N GLU A 66 4.17 5.72 -13.09
CA GLU A 66 4.78 6.63 -12.15
C GLU A 66 3.63 7.22 -11.35
N LEU A 67 3.65 7.00 -10.03
CA LEU A 67 2.67 7.65 -9.16
C LEU A 67 2.78 9.16 -9.44
N PRO A 68 1.66 9.85 -9.72
CA PRO A 68 1.70 11.26 -10.05
C PRO A 68 2.50 12.00 -8.97
N TYR A 69 3.50 12.77 -9.40
CA TYR A 69 4.33 13.55 -8.49
C TYR A 69 3.46 14.49 -7.66
N ASP A 70 3.49 14.32 -6.34
CA ASP A 70 2.72 15.15 -5.42
C ASP A 70 3.47 16.46 -5.15
N VAL A 71 2.94 17.56 -5.68
CA VAL A 71 3.51 18.90 -5.53
C VAL A 71 3.21 19.55 -4.18
N ARG A 72 2.27 19.00 -3.38
CA ARG A 72 1.80 19.63 -2.12
C ARG A 72 2.92 19.77 -1.07
N PRO A 73 3.75 18.74 -0.79
CA PRO A 73 4.87 18.86 0.15
C PRO A 73 5.83 19.98 -0.23
N GLU A 74 6.18 20.07 -1.52
CA GLU A 74 7.12 21.07 -2.03
C GLU A 74 6.59 22.49 -1.87
N ARG A 75 5.28 22.71 -2.05
CA ARG A 75 4.63 24.02 -1.84
C ARG A 75 4.76 24.49 -0.39
N ILE A 76 4.51 23.59 0.57
CA ILE A 76 4.69 23.87 2.00
C ILE A 76 6.16 24.23 2.28
N ASP A 77 7.08 23.36 1.85
CA ASP A 77 8.50 23.53 2.13
C ASP A 77 9.09 24.78 1.48
N ARG A 78 8.63 25.13 0.28
CA ARG A 78 9.01 26.37 -0.41
C ARG A 78 8.55 27.60 0.37
N TYR A 79 7.32 27.60 0.89
CA TYR A 79 6.82 28.69 1.72
C TYR A 79 7.65 28.82 3.01
N PHE A 80 7.91 27.72 3.70
CA PHE A 80 8.72 27.72 4.91
C PHE A 80 10.17 28.17 4.64
N ALA A 81 10.77 27.68 3.56
CA ALA A 81 12.12 28.07 3.15
C ALA A 81 12.21 29.57 2.84
N LYS A 82 11.27 30.11 2.05
CA LYS A 82 11.21 31.54 1.70
C LYS A 82 11.17 32.44 2.94
N ASN A 83 10.53 31.97 4.01
CA ASN A 83 10.34 32.72 5.24
C ASN A 83 11.32 32.35 6.36
N ASN A 84 12.35 31.54 6.09
CA ASN A 84 13.32 31.04 7.09
C ASN A 84 12.66 30.37 8.30
N MET A 85 11.65 29.53 8.05
CA MET A 85 10.89 28.84 9.08
C MET A 85 11.52 27.47 9.39
N PRO A 86 11.73 27.11 10.69
CA PRO A 86 12.27 25.80 11.08
C PRO A 86 11.51 24.57 10.56
N LEU A 87 10.24 24.71 10.22
CA LEU A 87 9.42 23.60 9.71
C LEU A 87 9.73 23.18 8.26
N LYS A 88 10.65 23.86 7.58
CA LYS A 88 11.12 23.47 6.24
C LYS A 88 11.62 22.00 6.26
N GLY A 89 11.14 21.20 5.32
CA GLY A 89 11.50 19.79 5.15
C GLY A 89 10.46 18.83 5.72
N HIS A 90 9.45 19.34 6.43
CA HIS A 90 8.35 18.56 7.00
C HIS A 90 7.09 18.57 6.12
N GLY A 91 7.13 19.18 4.93
CA GLY A 91 5.98 19.28 4.02
C GLY A 91 5.32 17.94 3.71
N LYS A 92 6.11 16.86 3.59
CA LYS A 92 5.57 15.51 3.36
C LYS A 92 4.70 15.02 4.52
N THR A 93 5.17 15.16 5.75
CA THR A 93 4.44 14.74 6.96
C THR A 93 3.12 15.51 7.11
N PHE A 94 3.11 16.81 6.80
CA PHE A 94 1.88 17.61 6.81
C PHE A 94 0.83 17.08 5.85
N VAL A 95 1.25 16.73 4.62
CA VAL A 95 0.34 16.19 3.61
C VAL A 95 -0.14 14.80 4.00
N GLU A 96 0.76 13.92 4.43
CA GLU A 96 0.42 12.56 4.89
C GLU A 96 -0.59 12.60 6.04
N ALA A 97 -0.41 13.48 7.03
CA ALA A 97 -1.33 13.63 8.16
C ALA A 97 -2.71 14.17 7.74
N ALA A 98 -2.79 14.93 6.66
CA ALA A 98 -4.07 15.42 6.15
C ALA A 98 -4.78 14.36 5.30
N ASP A 99 -4.01 13.60 4.52
CA ASP A 99 -4.50 12.56 3.62
C ASP A 99 -5.13 11.37 4.36
N THR A 100 -4.78 11.13 5.62
CA THR A 100 -5.39 10.04 6.42
C THR A 100 -6.91 10.18 6.55
N CYS A 101 -7.43 11.42 6.53
CA CYS A 101 -8.85 11.71 6.73
C CYS A 101 -9.43 12.66 5.68
N GLY A 102 -8.68 13.00 4.62
CA GLY A 102 -9.12 13.96 3.60
C GLY A 102 -9.23 15.40 4.09
N MET A 103 -8.48 15.77 5.14
CA MET A 103 -8.37 17.14 5.62
C MET A 103 -7.63 18.01 4.59
N ASP A 104 -7.94 19.30 4.53
CA ASP A 104 -7.16 20.23 3.68
C ASP A 104 -5.71 20.26 4.13
N TRP A 105 -4.79 19.80 3.28
CA TRP A 105 -3.35 19.68 3.55
C TRP A 105 -2.67 20.99 3.95
N ARG A 106 -3.31 22.14 3.68
CA ARG A 106 -2.82 23.47 4.03
C ARG A 106 -3.12 23.84 5.48
N LEU A 107 -4.03 23.14 6.15
CA LEU A 107 -4.55 23.51 7.47
C LEU A 107 -3.47 23.46 8.56
N LEU A 108 -2.87 22.29 8.78
CA LEU A 108 -1.81 22.13 9.79
C LEU A 108 -0.61 23.07 9.57
N PRO A 109 -0.02 23.20 8.36
CA PRO A 109 1.08 24.14 8.18
C PRO A 109 0.65 25.60 8.39
N ALA A 110 -0.59 25.98 8.07
CA ALA A 110 -1.12 27.32 8.36
C ALA A 110 -1.28 27.58 9.87
N ILE A 111 -1.81 26.61 10.63
CA ILE A 111 -1.89 26.68 12.10
C ILE A 111 -0.48 26.86 12.68
N ALA A 112 0.49 26.06 12.24
CA ALA A 112 1.86 26.16 12.73
C ALA A 112 2.51 27.54 12.46
N VAL A 113 2.20 28.16 11.31
CA VAL A 113 2.59 29.55 11.03
C VAL A 113 1.93 30.52 12.00
N ARG A 114 0.63 30.38 12.25
CA ARG A 114 -0.11 31.29 13.13
C ARG A 114 0.34 31.22 14.58
N GLU A 115 0.64 30.00 15.05
CA GLU A 115 0.92 29.68 16.45
C GLU A 115 2.38 29.92 16.84
N SER A 116 3.32 29.59 15.96
CA SER A 116 4.76 29.64 16.29
C SER A 116 5.61 30.34 15.22
N SER A 117 5.00 31.06 14.29
CA SER A 117 5.69 31.66 13.12
C SER A 117 6.44 30.61 12.30
N GLY A 118 5.84 29.43 12.15
CA GLY A 118 6.41 28.32 11.41
C GLY A 118 7.56 27.65 12.16
N GLY A 119 7.42 27.49 13.47
CA GLY A 119 8.41 26.88 14.35
C GLY A 119 9.45 27.83 14.93
N LYS A 120 9.48 29.12 14.55
CA LYS A 120 10.47 30.09 15.06
C LYS A 120 10.36 30.34 16.56
N HIS A 121 9.15 30.24 17.09
CA HIS A 121 8.85 30.45 18.51
C HIS A 121 8.32 29.17 19.18
N MET A 122 8.53 28.00 18.57
CA MET A 122 8.07 26.75 19.17
C MET A 122 8.88 26.39 20.41
N GLN A 123 8.23 25.68 21.33
CA GLN A 123 8.86 25.05 22.48
C GLN A 123 8.46 23.57 22.46
N LEU A 124 9.31 22.70 23.01
CA LEU A 124 8.98 21.28 23.20
C LEU A 124 8.58 20.52 21.91
N ASN A 125 9.13 20.90 20.75
CA ASN A 125 8.74 20.40 19.43
C ASN A 125 7.24 20.58 19.11
N ASN A 126 6.58 21.57 19.70
CA ASN A 126 5.16 21.86 19.53
C ASN A 126 4.97 23.14 18.72
N PRO A 127 4.93 23.06 17.38
CA PRO A 127 4.75 24.25 16.55
C PRO A 127 3.30 24.76 16.51
N PHE A 128 2.35 24.00 17.08
CA PHE A 128 0.92 24.27 17.01
C PHE A 128 0.34 24.93 18.27
N GLY A 129 1.16 25.14 19.30
CA GLY A 129 0.65 25.62 20.59
C GLY A 129 -0.31 24.64 21.26
N TRP A 130 -0.31 23.36 20.84
CA TRP A 130 -1.26 22.36 21.33
C TRP A 130 -1.13 22.17 22.84
N GLY A 131 -2.26 22.13 23.56
CA GLY A 131 -2.27 22.10 25.02
C GLY A 131 -1.59 23.32 25.67
N GLY A 132 -1.72 24.51 25.08
CA GLY A 132 -1.09 25.74 25.58
C GLY A 132 0.43 25.74 25.44
N ALA A 133 0.94 25.05 24.41
CA ALA A 133 2.37 24.82 24.17
C ALA A 133 3.11 24.06 25.30
N GLN A 134 2.38 23.40 26.20
CA GLN A 134 2.97 22.65 27.33
C GLN A 134 3.12 21.15 27.07
N ILE A 135 2.51 20.64 26.00
CA ILE A 135 2.63 19.22 25.63
C ILE A 135 3.90 19.05 24.80
N PRO A 136 4.89 18.25 25.28
CA PRO A 136 6.07 17.93 24.50
C PRO A 136 5.78 16.84 23.47
N PHE A 137 6.44 16.95 22.32
CA PHE A 137 6.46 15.92 21.28
C PHE A 137 7.87 15.41 21.05
N GLU A 138 7.98 14.17 20.58
CA GLU A 138 9.29 13.58 20.27
C GLU A 138 9.99 14.33 19.14
N SER A 139 9.22 14.83 18.18
CA SER A 139 9.68 15.58 17.01
C SER A 139 8.56 16.42 16.40
N ILE A 140 8.90 17.29 15.44
CA ILE A 140 7.90 18.02 14.64
C ILE A 140 6.97 17.06 13.88
N ASP A 141 7.51 15.95 13.34
CA ASP A 141 6.73 14.96 12.60
C ASP A 141 5.76 14.20 13.51
N ASP A 142 6.18 13.92 14.75
CA ASP A 142 5.33 13.37 15.79
C ASP A 142 4.20 14.34 16.15
N ALA A 143 4.53 15.60 16.44
CA ALA A 143 3.53 16.65 16.69
C ALA A 143 2.52 16.77 15.55
N THR A 144 3.00 16.73 14.30
CA THR A 144 2.16 16.87 13.10
C THR A 144 1.17 15.71 12.98
N ARG A 145 1.62 14.48 13.24
CA ARG A 145 0.76 13.29 13.19
C ARG A 145 -0.26 13.29 14.33
N VAL A 146 0.16 13.57 15.57
CA VAL A 146 -0.74 13.59 16.73
C VAL A 146 -1.78 14.69 16.60
N VAL A 147 -1.37 15.94 16.35
CA VAL A 147 -2.32 17.05 16.18
C VAL A 147 -3.19 16.84 14.94
N GLY A 148 -2.64 16.26 13.87
CA GLY A 148 -3.40 15.84 12.70
C GLY A 148 -4.53 14.88 13.03
N GLN A 149 -4.27 13.82 13.80
CA GLN A 149 -5.30 12.85 14.25
C GLN A 149 -6.42 13.52 15.05
N HIS A 150 -6.07 14.42 15.97
CA HIS A 150 -7.06 15.21 16.70
C HIS A 150 -7.93 16.05 15.75
N LEU A 151 -7.30 16.77 14.82
CA LEU A 151 -8.02 17.60 13.86
C LEU A 151 -8.81 16.77 12.84
N CYS A 152 -8.43 15.54 12.54
CA CYS A 152 -9.22 14.60 11.74
C CYS A 152 -10.50 14.15 12.47
N GLY A 153 -10.54 14.27 13.80
CA GLY A 153 -11.60 13.72 14.64
C GLY A 153 -11.41 12.23 14.92
N ASP A 154 -10.21 11.69 14.67
CA ASP A 154 -9.86 10.28 14.90
C ASP A 154 -9.58 9.99 16.37
N GLU A 155 -9.32 11.02 17.18
CA GLU A 155 -9.07 10.91 18.62
C GLU A 155 -10.36 11.10 19.44
N PRO A 156 -10.88 10.05 20.11
CA PRO A 156 -12.20 10.04 20.76
C PRO A 156 -12.48 11.22 21.69
N ASP A 157 -11.49 11.64 22.49
CA ASP A 157 -11.67 12.71 23.48
C ASP A 157 -11.92 14.09 22.85
N THR A 158 -11.41 14.27 21.62
CA THR A 158 -11.51 15.52 20.87
C THR A 158 -12.44 15.45 19.67
N ALA A 159 -12.90 14.25 19.29
CA ALA A 159 -13.75 14.00 18.13
C ALA A 159 -15.01 14.89 18.14
N LYS A 160 -15.65 15.10 19.30
CA LYS A 160 -16.82 15.97 19.43
C LYS A 160 -16.61 17.42 18.95
N TRP A 161 -15.36 17.88 18.86
CA TRP A 161 -15.01 19.22 18.37
C TRP A 161 -14.53 19.22 16.93
N TYR A 162 -13.91 18.12 16.48
CA TYR A 162 -13.17 18.09 15.23
C TYR A 162 -13.71 17.11 14.17
N SER A 163 -14.72 16.28 14.46
CA SER A 163 -15.34 15.32 13.52
C SER A 163 -16.20 15.95 12.42
N THR A 164 -15.92 17.21 12.08
CA THR A 164 -16.54 17.99 11.01
C THR A 164 -15.61 18.05 9.80
N THR A 165 -16.16 18.14 8.59
CA THR A 165 -15.36 18.41 7.38
C THR A 165 -15.07 19.90 7.20
N SER A 166 -15.71 20.78 7.98
CA SER A 166 -15.56 22.23 7.86
C SER A 166 -14.23 22.72 8.44
N THR A 167 -13.34 23.23 7.58
CA THR A 167 -12.11 23.91 8.01
C THR A 167 -12.40 25.06 8.97
N TYR A 168 -13.44 25.86 8.70
CA TYR A 168 -13.80 26.99 9.55
C TYR A 168 -14.20 26.53 10.95
N GLU A 169 -15.00 25.47 11.05
CA GLU A 169 -15.44 24.96 12.35
C GLU A 169 -14.28 24.40 13.18
N LYS A 170 -13.35 23.65 12.54
CA LYS A 170 -12.11 23.20 13.21
C LYS A 170 -11.33 24.39 13.77
N LEU A 171 -11.12 25.43 12.97
CA LEU A 171 -10.40 26.65 13.41
C LEU A 171 -11.14 27.44 14.48
N TYR A 172 -12.47 27.51 14.37
CA TYR A 172 -13.31 28.15 15.38
C TYR A 172 -13.15 27.45 16.74
N ARG A 173 -13.14 26.11 16.76
CA ARG A 173 -12.92 25.32 17.98
C ARG A 173 -11.48 25.39 18.49
N TYR A 174 -10.50 25.45 17.58
CA TYR A 174 -9.08 25.46 17.94
C TYR A 174 -8.72 26.70 18.76
N ASN A 175 -9.07 27.89 18.26
CA ASN A 175 -8.83 29.14 18.98
C ASN A 175 -9.80 30.29 18.62
N GLY A 176 -10.73 30.08 17.66
CA GLY A 176 -11.68 31.10 17.24
C GLY A 176 -12.75 31.48 18.27
N THR A 177 -12.98 30.65 19.28
CA THR A 177 -13.82 30.98 20.44
C THR A 177 -13.18 32.03 21.35
N VAL A 178 -11.85 32.13 21.35
CA VAL A 178 -11.08 33.09 22.14
C VAL A 178 -10.69 34.30 21.29
N ILE A 179 -10.25 34.05 20.06
CA ILE A 179 -9.79 35.06 19.10
C ILE A 179 -10.67 34.98 17.85
N SER A 180 -11.69 35.83 17.76
CA SER A 180 -12.69 35.75 16.68
C SER A 180 -12.11 35.87 15.26
N THR A 181 -10.96 36.54 15.09
CA THR A 181 -10.27 36.66 13.80
C THR A 181 -9.46 35.43 13.41
N TYR A 182 -9.23 34.50 14.34
CA TYR A 182 -8.33 33.36 14.16
C TYR A 182 -8.65 32.50 12.92
N PRO A 183 -9.92 32.10 12.67
CA PRO A 183 -10.21 31.31 11.47
C PRO A 183 -9.86 32.06 10.17
N ALA A 184 -10.13 33.36 10.10
CA ALA A 184 -9.85 34.18 8.92
C ALA A 184 -8.33 34.34 8.71
N GLU A 185 -7.56 34.56 9.78
CA GLU A 185 -6.11 34.67 9.72
C GLU A 185 -5.46 33.36 9.24
N VAL A 186 -5.89 32.22 9.78
CA VAL A 186 -5.35 30.92 9.36
C VAL A 186 -5.74 30.60 7.92
N GLN A 187 -6.99 30.85 7.52
CA GLN A 187 -7.41 30.68 6.12
C GLN A 187 -6.64 31.60 5.16
N TRP A 188 -6.32 32.82 5.59
CA TRP A 188 -5.45 33.71 4.81
C TRP A 188 -4.06 33.11 4.60
N ILE A 189 -3.47 32.49 5.63
CA ILE A 189 -2.18 31.77 5.54
C ILE A 189 -2.31 30.54 4.61
N MET A 190 -3.40 29.78 4.70
CA MET A 190 -3.65 28.63 3.81
C MET A 190 -3.58 29.01 2.33
N ASN A 191 -3.98 30.23 1.98
CA ASN A 191 -3.93 30.73 0.60
C ASN A 191 -2.54 31.20 0.14
N GLN A 192 -1.51 31.12 1.00
CA GLN A 192 -0.13 31.51 0.67
C GLN A 192 0.75 30.34 0.19
N PHE A 193 0.31 29.10 0.41
CA PHE A 193 0.98 27.90 -0.11
C PHE A 193 0.73 27.72 -1.60
#